data_AF-A0A0N0TU74-F1
#
_entry.id   AF-A0A0N0TU74-F1
#
_cell.length_a   1.000
_cell.length_b   1.000
_cell.length_c   1.000
_cell.angle_alpha   90.00
_cell.angle_beta   90.00
_cell.angle_gamma   90.00
#
_symmetry.space_group_name_H-M   'P 1'
#
loop_
_entity.id
_entity.type
_entity.pdbx_description
1 polymer ?
#
loop_
_entity_poly.entity_id
_entity_poly.type
_entity_poly.pdbx_seq_one_letter_code
_entity_poly.pdbx_strand_id
1 'polypeptide(L)'
;MIRSLTTRVAARKKTFAASAAVLLGASGAVLGTTGSASAASPQDVARQIVPASQYASFSKIVAHESGWNHKATNSSSGAYGLVQALPASKMSSAGSDWKTNPATQIKWGLNYMNERYGSPNAAWAFWQANGWY
;
A
#
# COMPACT_ATOMS: atom_id res chain seq x y z
N MET A 1 -43.71 -34.22 27.39
CA MET A 1 -42.47 -35.01 27.59
C MET A 1 -41.28 -34.07 27.48
N ILE A 2 -40.51 -33.98 28.56
CA ILE A 2 -39.12 -33.51 28.79
C ILE A 2 -38.73 -32.06 28.38
N ARG A 3 -38.30 -31.30 29.41
CA ARG A 3 -37.69 -29.96 29.44
C ARG A 3 -36.15 -30.07 29.50
N SER A 4 -35.40 -29.05 29.01
CA SER A 4 -34.14 -28.47 29.55
C SER A 4 -33.51 -27.53 28.49
N LEU A 5 -33.29 -26.22 28.66
CA LEU A 5 -32.49 -25.38 29.58
C LEU A 5 -30.95 -25.49 29.45
N THR A 6 -30.37 -24.43 28.84
CA THR A 6 -29.14 -23.68 29.21
C THR A 6 -27.80 -24.44 29.23
N THR A 7 -26.74 -23.95 28.56
CA THR A 7 -25.68 -23.15 29.23
C THR A 7 -24.73 -22.48 28.22
N ARG A 8 -24.47 -21.19 28.45
CA ARG A 8 -23.39 -20.38 27.84
C ARG A 8 -22.06 -20.67 28.56
N VAL A 9 -20.96 -20.79 27.82
CA VAL A 9 -19.61 -20.71 28.40
C VAL A 9 -18.82 -19.62 27.69
N ALA A 10 -18.52 -18.56 28.43
CA ALA A 10 -17.56 -17.51 28.09
C ALA A 10 -16.22 -17.86 28.75
N ALA A 11 -15.12 -17.83 27.99
CA ALA A 11 -13.77 -18.07 28.51
C ALA A 11 -12.89 -16.81 28.41
N ARG A 12 -12.72 -16.21 29.59
CA ARG A 12 -11.66 -15.35 30.16
C ARG A 12 -10.55 -14.78 29.24
N LYS A 13 -10.46 -13.44 29.31
CA LYS A 13 -9.28 -12.61 29.06
C LYS A 13 -8.12 -13.03 29.98
N LYS A 14 -6.89 -13.10 29.45
CA LYS A 14 -5.65 -13.10 30.23
C LYS A 14 -4.78 -11.93 29.78
N THR A 15 -4.76 -10.90 30.61
CA THR A 15 -3.78 -9.82 30.62
C THR A 15 -2.41 -10.38 30.98
N PHE A 16 -1.40 -10.13 30.15
CA PHE A 16 -0.01 -10.28 30.55
C PHE A 16 0.51 -8.90 30.98
N ALA A 17 0.65 -8.74 32.30
CA ALA A 17 1.36 -7.63 32.92
C ALA A 17 2.85 -7.99 33.06
N ALA A 18 3.70 -6.98 32.89
CA ALA A 18 5.15 -7.04 32.86
C ALA A 18 5.81 -7.30 34.22
N SER A 19 7.00 -7.90 34.19
CA SER A 19 8.10 -7.88 35.18
C SER A 19 9.27 -8.68 34.54
N ALA A 20 10.57 -8.40 34.68
CA ALA A 20 11.36 -7.52 35.53
C ALA A 20 12.73 -7.24 34.85
N ALA A 21 13.50 -6.30 35.42
CA ALA A 21 14.72 -5.71 34.88
C ALA A 21 16.02 -6.55 35.00
N VAL A 22 16.88 -6.34 33.99
CA VAL A 22 18.37 -6.29 33.90
C VAL A 22 19.24 -7.10 34.89
N LEU A 23 20.14 -7.93 34.33
CA LEU A 23 21.49 -8.17 34.86
C LEU A 23 22.53 -8.16 33.71
N LEU A 24 23.63 -7.43 33.95
CA LEU A 24 24.82 -7.29 33.11
C LEU A 24 25.71 -8.54 33.17
N GLY A 25 26.29 -8.95 32.03
CA GLY A 25 27.40 -9.91 32.02
C GLY A 25 27.79 -10.46 30.64
N ALA A 26 29.07 -10.28 30.30
CA ALA A 26 29.90 -11.00 29.32
C ALA A 26 29.74 -10.73 27.81
N SER A 27 30.80 -10.12 27.26
CA SER A 27 31.55 -10.50 26.06
C SER A 27 30.79 -11.07 24.86
N GLY A 28 30.67 -10.26 23.81
CA GLY A 28 30.32 -10.73 22.49
C GLY A 28 30.03 -9.58 21.55
N ALA A 29 30.98 -9.26 20.68
CA ALA A 29 30.70 -8.48 19.49
C ALA A 29 29.64 -9.23 18.66
N VAL A 30 28.38 -8.86 18.80
CA VAL A 30 27.37 -9.07 17.77
C VAL A 30 27.10 -7.72 17.13
N LEU A 31 27.74 -7.57 15.98
CA LEU A 31 27.46 -6.61 14.94
C LEU A 31 26.00 -6.80 14.49
N GLY A 32 25.05 -6.36 15.32
CA GLY A 32 23.64 -6.38 15.02
C GLY A 32 23.24 -5.02 14.48
N THR A 33 23.55 -4.75 13.21
CA THR A 33 22.77 -3.76 12.47
C THR A 33 21.35 -4.31 12.37
N THR A 34 20.54 -4.07 13.39
CA THR A 34 19.10 -3.96 13.19
C THR A 34 18.91 -2.66 12.42
N GLY A 35 19.33 -2.65 11.15
CA GLY A 35 18.83 -1.68 10.21
C GLY A 35 17.33 -1.81 10.28
N SER A 36 16.66 -0.83 10.90
CA SER A 36 15.21 -0.71 10.80
C SER A 36 14.89 -0.93 9.33
N ALA A 37 14.16 -2.00 9.00
CA ALA A 37 13.65 -2.20 7.67
C ALA A 37 12.84 -0.94 7.35
N SER A 38 13.48 0.01 6.66
CA SER A 38 12.85 1.25 6.29
C SER A 38 11.68 0.84 5.43
N ALA A 39 10.49 1.32 5.76
CA ALA A 39 9.29 0.98 4.98
C ALA A 39 9.63 1.18 3.50
N ALA A 40 9.50 0.11 2.71
CA ALA A 40 9.88 0.13 1.30
C ALA A 40 9.22 1.33 0.61
N SER A 41 9.97 2.07 -0.20
CA SER A 41 9.42 3.22 -0.89
C SER A 41 8.31 2.77 -1.85
N PRO A 42 7.33 3.63 -2.19
CA PRO A 42 6.33 3.31 -3.20
C PRO A 42 6.94 2.84 -4.53
N GLN A 43 8.11 3.36 -4.89
CA GLN A 43 8.88 2.95 -6.06
C GLN A 43 9.38 1.50 -5.93
N ASP A 44 9.89 1.10 -4.77
CA ASP A 44 10.35 -0.27 -4.51
C ASP A 44 9.19 -1.25 -4.61
N VAL A 45 8.05 -0.89 -4.03
CA VAL A 45 6.81 -1.67 -4.12
C VAL A 45 6.35 -1.77 -5.57
N ALA A 46 6.41 -0.67 -6.34
CA ALA A 46 6.01 -0.69 -7.74
C ALA A 46 6.90 -1.59 -8.60
N ARG A 47 8.21 -1.68 -8.32
CA ARG A 47 9.11 -2.61 -9.03
C ARG A 47 8.79 -4.09 -8.78
N GLN A 48 8.09 -4.41 -7.69
CA GLN A 48 7.65 -5.77 -7.40
C GLN A 48 6.31 -6.12 -8.05
N ILE A 49 5.48 -5.12 -8.36
CA ILE A 49 4.09 -5.32 -8.84
C ILE A 49 3.99 -5.09 -10.35
N VAL A 50 4.65 -4.07 -10.87
CA VAL A 50 4.57 -3.68 -12.27
C VAL A 50 5.55 -4.52 -13.09
N PRO A 51 5.14 -5.10 -14.25
CA PRO A 51 6.06 -5.78 -15.14
C PRO A 51 7.29 -4.92 -15.44
N ALA A 52 8.49 -5.51 -15.39
CA ALA A 52 9.74 -4.77 -15.53
C ALA A 52 9.81 -3.95 -16.84
N SER A 53 9.27 -4.50 -17.93
CA SER A 53 9.20 -3.85 -19.25
C SER A 53 8.23 -2.66 -19.32
N GLN A 54 7.41 -2.44 -18.28
CA GLN A 54 6.39 -1.39 -18.20
C GLN A 54 6.64 -0.41 -17.06
N TYR A 55 7.51 -0.76 -16.10
CA TYR A 55 7.80 0.05 -14.93
C TYR A 55 8.25 1.48 -15.29
N ALA A 56 9.09 1.64 -16.29
CA ALA A 56 9.57 2.97 -16.69
C ALA A 56 8.42 3.90 -17.09
N SER A 57 7.45 3.41 -17.87
CA SER A 57 6.28 4.17 -18.32
C SER A 57 5.30 4.44 -17.18
N PHE A 58 5.03 3.41 -16.35
CA PHE A 58 4.22 3.56 -15.14
C PHE A 58 4.80 4.62 -14.20
N SER A 59 6.12 4.57 -13.97
CA SER A 59 6.84 5.49 -13.10
C SER A 59 6.76 6.93 -13.57
N LYS A 60 6.77 7.19 -14.87
CA LYS A 60 6.63 8.55 -15.41
C LYS A 60 5.26 9.11 -15.14
N ILE A 61 4.20 8.33 -15.40
CA ILE A 61 2.83 8.75 -15.08
C ILE A 61 2.71 9.06 -13.58
N VAL A 62 3.06 8.12 -12.69
CA VAL A 62 2.95 8.34 -11.23
C VAL A 62 3.75 9.55 -10.75
N ALA A 63 4.93 9.80 -11.33
CA ALA A 63 5.73 10.97 -11.01
C ALA A 63 5.00 12.27 -11.41
N HIS A 64 4.36 12.33 -12.59
CA HIS A 64 3.58 13.48 -13.03
C HIS A 64 2.31 13.69 -12.18
N GLU A 65 1.64 12.61 -11.80
CA GLU A 65 0.38 12.67 -11.06
C GLU A 65 0.58 13.11 -9.60
N SER A 66 1.62 12.60 -8.92
CA SER A 66 1.74 12.73 -7.47
C SER A 66 3.14 13.01 -6.95
N GLY A 67 4.16 13.02 -7.82
CA GLY A 67 5.55 13.02 -7.38
C GLY A 67 5.88 11.82 -6.47
N TRP A 68 5.20 10.69 -6.67
CA TRP A 68 5.27 9.49 -5.81
C TRP A 68 4.75 9.64 -4.38
N ASN A 69 3.99 10.71 -4.08
CA ASN A 69 3.32 10.84 -2.80
C ASN A 69 1.96 10.11 -2.80
N HIS A 70 1.91 8.92 -2.20
CA HIS A 70 0.67 8.13 -2.06
C HIS A 70 -0.43 8.79 -1.21
N LYS A 71 -0.13 9.92 -0.55
CA LYS A 71 -1.10 10.75 0.19
C LYS A 71 -1.42 12.06 -0.53
N ALA A 72 -0.89 12.29 -1.74
CA ALA A 72 -1.16 13.48 -2.52
C ALA A 72 -2.66 13.65 -2.70
N THR A 73 -3.16 14.84 -2.40
CA THR A 73 -4.55 15.22 -2.61
C THR A 73 -4.57 16.53 -3.38
N ASN A 74 -5.20 16.54 -4.54
CA ASN A 74 -5.47 17.79 -5.24
C ASN A 74 -6.60 18.53 -4.50
N SER A 75 -6.34 19.73 -4.00
CA SER A 75 -7.31 20.49 -3.19
C SER A 75 -8.51 20.99 -3.99
N SER A 76 -8.37 21.19 -5.30
CA SER A 76 -9.44 21.69 -6.16
C SER A 76 -10.37 20.57 -6.63
N SER A 77 -9.81 19.42 -7.06
CA SER A 77 -10.59 18.31 -7.62
C SER A 77 -10.92 17.20 -6.63
N GLY A 78 -10.15 17.07 -5.54
CA GLY A 78 -10.24 15.94 -4.61
C GLY A 78 -9.59 14.65 -5.11
N ALA A 79 -8.88 14.69 -6.25
CA ALA A 79 -8.11 13.56 -6.76
C ALA A 79 -7.04 13.12 -5.73
N TYR A 80 -6.83 11.81 -5.59
CA TYR A 80 -6.06 11.24 -4.48
C TYR A 80 -5.06 10.16 -4.89
N GLY A 81 -3.92 10.15 -4.20
CA GLY A 81 -2.95 9.07 -4.21
C GLY A 81 -2.01 9.08 -5.41
N LEU A 82 -1.30 7.97 -5.60
CA LEU A 82 -0.20 7.83 -6.56
C LEU A 82 -0.61 8.13 -8.02
N VAL A 83 -1.84 7.75 -8.39
CA VAL A 83 -2.38 7.92 -9.75
C VAL A 83 -3.55 8.91 -9.80
N GLN A 84 -3.68 9.77 -8.77
CA GLN A 84 -4.69 10.83 -8.67
C GLN A 84 -6.11 10.36 -9.06
N ALA A 85 -6.59 9.28 -8.45
CA ALA A 85 -7.89 8.71 -8.78
C ALA A 85 -9.05 9.64 -8.39
N LEU A 86 -10.04 9.76 -9.29
CA LEU A 86 -11.24 10.55 -9.07
C LEU A 86 -12.53 9.79 -9.48
N PRO A 87 -13.46 9.51 -8.54
CA PRO A 87 -13.29 9.59 -7.09
C PRO A 87 -12.28 8.56 -6.57
N ALA A 88 -11.56 8.91 -5.50
CA ALA A 88 -10.57 8.05 -4.87
C ALA A 88 -11.12 6.67 -4.42
N SER A 89 -12.41 6.62 -4.07
CA SER A 89 -13.09 5.40 -3.62
C SER A 89 -13.08 4.27 -4.66
N LYS A 90 -12.82 4.56 -5.95
CA LYS A 90 -12.64 3.51 -6.97
C LYS A 90 -11.49 2.57 -6.64
N MET A 91 -10.48 3.03 -5.89
CA MET A 91 -9.36 2.19 -5.46
C MET A 91 -9.77 1.09 -4.46
N SER A 92 -10.97 1.16 -3.88
CA SER A 92 -11.49 0.11 -3.00
C SER A 92 -11.64 -1.25 -3.69
N SER A 93 -11.76 -1.29 -5.02
CA SER A 93 -11.78 -2.55 -5.77
C SER A 93 -10.46 -3.33 -5.71
N ALA A 94 -9.35 -2.63 -5.44
CA ALA A 94 -8.03 -3.27 -5.27
C ALA A 94 -7.71 -3.63 -3.81
N GLY A 95 -8.48 -3.10 -2.85
CA GLY A 95 -8.29 -3.33 -1.42
C GLY A 95 -8.94 -2.24 -0.56
N SER A 96 -9.48 -2.62 0.61
CA SER A 96 -10.14 -1.68 1.53
C SER A 96 -9.18 -0.68 2.19
N ASP A 97 -7.88 -0.94 2.14
CA ASP A 97 -6.78 -0.14 2.70
C ASP A 97 -6.19 0.88 1.69
N TRP A 98 -6.85 1.09 0.54
CA TRP A 98 -6.41 1.95 -0.56
C TRP A 98 -5.97 3.36 -0.13
N LYS A 99 -6.56 3.88 0.95
CA LYS A 99 -6.28 5.23 1.43
C LYS A 99 -4.91 5.36 2.08
N THR A 100 -4.27 4.28 2.51
CA THR A 100 -2.97 4.35 3.20
C THR A 100 -1.93 3.39 2.66
N ASN A 101 -2.33 2.43 1.82
CA ASN A 101 -1.43 1.42 1.29
C ASN A 101 -1.00 1.75 -0.17
N PRO A 102 0.28 2.11 -0.41
CA PRO A 102 0.76 2.37 -1.76
C PRO A 102 0.67 1.14 -2.66
N ALA A 103 0.81 -0.09 -2.14
CA ALA A 103 0.68 -1.31 -2.94
C ALA A 103 -0.73 -1.43 -3.54
N THR A 104 -1.76 -1.09 -2.76
CA THR A 104 -3.16 -1.08 -3.21
C THR A 104 -3.38 -0.03 -4.30
N GLN A 105 -2.82 1.17 -4.13
CA GLN A 105 -2.89 2.23 -5.14
C GLN A 105 -2.15 1.84 -6.43
N ILE A 106 -0.99 1.19 -6.33
CA ILE A 106 -0.22 0.71 -7.49
C ILE A 106 -0.99 -0.38 -8.24
N LYS A 107 -1.55 -1.36 -7.53
CA LYS A 107 -2.37 -2.42 -8.14
C LYS A 107 -3.55 -1.84 -8.90
N TRP A 108 -4.27 -0.91 -8.27
CA TRP A 108 -5.39 -0.23 -8.91
C TRP A 108 -4.95 0.57 -10.14
N GLY A 109 -3.89 1.38 -10.02
CA GLY A 109 -3.36 2.19 -11.10
C GLY A 109 -2.88 1.36 -12.29
N LEU A 110 -2.19 0.25 -12.03
CA LEU A 110 -1.76 -0.69 -13.06
C LEU A 110 -2.96 -1.30 -13.79
N ASN A 111 -3.99 -1.73 -13.04
CA ASN A 111 -5.22 -2.26 -13.63
C ASN A 111 -5.93 -1.22 -14.50
N TYR A 112 -6.07 0.02 -14.01
CA TYR A 112 -6.67 1.11 -14.77
C TYR A 112 -5.91 1.40 -16.07
N MET A 113 -4.57 1.42 -16.03
CA MET A 113 -3.77 1.60 -17.24
C MET A 113 -4.00 0.48 -18.26
N ASN A 114 -4.07 -0.77 -17.78
CA ASN A 114 -4.33 -1.93 -18.63
C ASN A 114 -5.72 -1.88 -19.25
N GLU A 115 -6.76 -1.54 -18.49
CA GLU A 115 -8.14 -1.47 -18.99
C GLU A 115 -8.35 -0.30 -19.95
N ARG A 116 -7.81 0.89 -19.62
CA ARG A 116 -8.09 2.13 -20.35
C ARG A 116 -7.21 2.32 -21.58
N TYR A 117 -5.96 1.87 -21.50
CA TYR A 117 -4.92 2.12 -22.50
C TYR A 117 -4.30 0.82 -23.06
N GLY A 118 -4.55 -0.33 -22.45
CA GLY A 118 -3.96 -1.62 -22.82
C GLY A 118 -2.65 -1.94 -22.10
N SER A 119 -1.90 -0.93 -21.67
CA SER A 119 -0.72 -1.08 -20.79
C SER A 119 -0.22 0.28 -20.27
N PRO A 120 0.60 0.31 -19.21
CA PRO A 120 1.40 1.48 -18.84
C PRO A 120 2.22 2.08 -19.98
N ASN A 121 2.76 1.27 -20.90
CA ASN A 121 3.50 1.78 -22.06
C ASN A 121 2.59 2.58 -23.01
N ALA A 122 1.39 2.06 -23.27
CA ALA A 122 0.40 2.75 -24.08
C ALA A 122 -0.19 3.98 -23.37
N ALA A 123 -0.39 3.91 -22.05
CA ALA A 123 -0.82 5.05 -21.24
C ALA A 123 0.21 6.20 -21.29
N TRP A 124 1.51 5.88 -21.18
CA TRP A 124 2.56 6.88 -21.31
C TRP A 124 2.63 7.48 -22.71
N ALA A 125 2.50 6.67 -23.77
CA ALA A 125 2.42 7.18 -25.13
C ALA A 125 1.22 8.11 -25.32
N PHE A 126 0.06 7.77 -24.75
CA PHE A 126 -1.12 8.61 -24.74
C PHE A 126 -0.86 9.96 -24.04
N TRP A 127 -0.27 9.92 -22.85
CA TRP A 127 0.08 11.13 -22.09
C TRP A 127 1.04 12.03 -22.89
N GLN A 128 2.05 11.46 -23.55
CA GLN A 128 2.99 12.25 -24.37
C GLN A 128 2.30 12.97 -25.53
N ALA A 129 1.24 12.38 -26.09
CA ALA A 129 0.50 12.98 -27.20
C ALA A 129 -0.55 14.00 -26.75
N ASN A 130 -1.10 13.87 -25.54
CA ASN A 130 -2.29 14.61 -25.12
C ASN A 130 -2.06 15.54 -23.92
N GLY A 131 -1.01 15.31 -23.13
CA GLY A 131 -0.72 16.06 -21.89
C GLY A 131 -1.63 15.72 -20.70
N TRP A 132 -2.43 14.65 -20.80
CA TRP A 132 -3.32 14.18 -19.74
C TRP A 132 -3.39 12.65 -19.66
N TYR A 133 -3.89 12.15 -18.52
CA TYR A 133 -3.97 10.73 -18.16
C TYR A 133 -5.28 10.40 -17.42
#